data_AF-A0A9P7P871-F1
#
_entry.id   AF-A0A9P7P871-F1
#
_cell.length_a   1.000
_cell.length_b   1.000
_cell.length_c   1.000
_cell.angle_alpha   90.00
_cell.angle_beta   90.00
_cell.angle_gamma   90.00
#
_symmetry.space_group_name_H-M   'P 1'
#
loop_
_entity.id
_entity.type
_entity.pdbx_description
1 polymer ?
#
loop_
_entity_poly.entity_id
_entity_poly.type
_entity_poly.pdbx_seq_one_letter_code
_entity_poly.pdbx_strand_id
1 'polypeptide(L)'
;MPWVEIDFILEAQQIWADKYARGRCYRHYEHEGSDVKNLYKKNVHARDRYLQHVRQHEEKTWKFDARACFEADYERALQLSPIPKFFLQNSLWGSIDVNPSVKMPMHLVTGLWNEEMKRRLFWLVRAGVLVADCRLKNIGKAWQVRLVTLDAAVLSPEKPDPLLIKCLVGPFMLEDMPPDIAHNRLVKLCRRIRRGGDTPDIRELLRYSVREIHRDQPSAEDPNYDGEDLDDESYDKLYNKLYNKLVDESHEKLIYGIVDDSNDE
;
A
#
# COMPACT_ATOMS: atom_id res chain seq x y z
N MET A 1 -17.44 12.55 -0.31
CA MET A 1 -18.75 11.90 -0.39
C MET A 1 -18.92 10.94 0.78
N PRO A 2 -19.19 11.45 1.99
CA PRO A 2 -19.29 10.60 3.19
C PRO A 2 -20.55 9.73 3.23
N TRP A 3 -21.55 9.99 2.37
CA TRP A 3 -22.85 9.29 2.34
C TRP A 3 -22.92 8.13 1.36
N VAL A 4 -21.92 7.95 0.49
CA VAL A 4 -21.91 6.84 -0.47
C VAL A 4 -21.25 5.65 0.21
N GLU A 5 -22.04 4.63 0.52
CA GLU A 5 -21.59 3.36 1.07
C GLU A 5 -21.22 2.36 -0.04
N ILE A 6 -20.43 1.35 0.30
CA ILE A 6 -20.08 0.28 -0.65
C ILE A 6 -21.33 -0.39 -1.24
N ASP A 7 -22.36 -0.60 -0.43
CA ASP A 7 -23.60 -1.26 -0.85
C ASP A 7 -24.32 -0.50 -1.96
N PHE A 8 -24.36 0.83 -1.86
CA PHE A 8 -24.91 1.69 -2.92
C PHE A 8 -24.11 1.58 -4.23
N ILE A 9 -22.78 1.53 -4.14
CA ILE A 9 -21.90 1.38 -5.30
C ILE A 9 -22.15 0.03 -6.00
N LEU A 10 -22.25 -1.06 -5.22
CA LEU A 10 -22.48 -2.40 -5.74
C LEU A 10 -23.88 -2.56 -6.35
N GLU A 11 -24.90 -1.94 -5.74
CA GLU A 11 -26.26 -1.90 -6.30
C GLU A 11 -26.29 -1.15 -7.64
N ALA A 12 -25.63 0.00 -7.72
CA ALA A 12 -25.51 0.76 -8.96
C ALA A 12 -24.79 -0.07 -10.05
N GLN A 13 -23.73 -0.77 -9.69
CA GLN A 13 -22.99 -1.67 -10.59
C GLN A 13 -23.87 -2.84 -11.07
N GLN A 14 -24.68 -3.43 -10.19
CA GLN A 14 -25.63 -4.49 -10.55
C GLN A 14 -26.70 -3.99 -11.52
N ILE A 15 -27.33 -2.84 -11.23
CA ILE A 15 -28.37 -2.25 -12.08
C ILE A 15 -27.81 -1.97 -13.48
N TRP A 16 -26.59 -1.42 -13.55
CA TRP A 16 -25.91 -1.21 -14.83
C TRP A 16 -25.69 -2.52 -15.57
N ALA A 17 -25.16 -3.54 -14.90
CA ALA A 17 -24.87 -4.83 -15.52
C ALA A 17 -26.14 -5.56 -16.00
N ASP A 18 -27.22 -5.50 -15.23
CA ASP A 18 -28.52 -6.11 -15.57
C ASP A 18 -29.14 -5.51 -16.84
N LYS A 19 -28.88 -4.23 -17.07
CA LYS A 19 -29.37 -3.47 -18.22
C LYS A 19 -28.45 -3.58 -19.44
N TYR A 20 -27.13 -3.50 -19.24
CA TYR A 20 -26.17 -3.30 -20.33
C TYR A 20 -25.20 -4.47 -20.56
N ALA A 21 -25.05 -5.38 -19.59
CA ALA A 21 -24.11 -6.49 -19.64
C ALA A 21 -24.79 -7.86 -19.52
N ARG A 22 -26.10 -7.95 -19.78
CA ARG A 22 -26.85 -9.21 -19.72
C ARG A 22 -26.23 -10.26 -20.64
N GLY A 23 -25.98 -11.45 -20.10
CA GLY A 23 -25.35 -12.56 -20.84
C GLY A 23 -23.84 -12.46 -20.98
N ARG A 24 -23.20 -11.43 -20.40
CA ARG A 24 -21.73 -11.37 -20.27
C ARG A 24 -21.29 -12.01 -18.95
N CYS A 25 -20.11 -12.61 -18.97
CA CYS A 25 -19.46 -13.14 -17.77
C CYS A 25 -18.56 -12.06 -17.15
N TYR A 26 -18.54 -12.01 -15.83
CA TYR A 26 -17.50 -11.27 -15.12
C TYR A 26 -16.21 -12.06 -15.15
N ARG A 27 -15.11 -11.36 -15.45
CA ARG A 27 -13.77 -11.94 -15.43
C ARG A 27 -13.07 -11.41 -14.19
N HIS A 28 -12.73 -12.30 -13.28
CA HIS A 28 -11.83 -11.95 -12.19
C HIS A 28 -10.44 -11.67 -12.77
N TYR A 29 -9.79 -10.62 -12.28
CA TYR A 29 -8.47 -10.23 -12.76
C TYR A 29 -7.42 -11.12 -12.10
N GLU A 30 -7.15 -12.23 -12.78
CA GLU A 30 -6.11 -13.20 -12.45
C GLU A 30 -4.98 -13.04 -13.45
N HIS A 31 -4.21 -11.95 -13.37
CA HIS A 31 -3.00 -11.79 -14.18
C HIS A 31 -1.74 -12.29 -13.45
N GLU A 32 -1.90 -13.06 -12.37
CA GLU A 32 -0.84 -13.31 -11.41
C GLU A 32 -0.35 -14.77 -11.44
N GLY A 33 0.96 -14.95 -11.62
CA GLY A 33 1.64 -16.23 -11.83
C GLY A 33 1.74 -17.16 -10.61
N SER A 34 2.93 -17.72 -10.37
CA SER A 34 3.22 -18.75 -9.35
C SER A 34 2.86 -18.37 -7.91
N ASP A 35 2.74 -17.08 -7.62
CA ASP A 35 2.80 -16.56 -6.25
C ASP A 35 1.42 -16.54 -5.57
N VAL A 36 0.32 -16.39 -6.33
CA VAL A 36 -1.05 -16.56 -5.82
C VAL A 36 -1.30 -17.99 -5.34
N LYS A 37 -0.68 -18.98 -5.99
CA LYS A 37 -0.77 -20.39 -5.55
C LYS A 37 -0.18 -20.60 -4.16
N ASN A 38 0.86 -19.84 -3.79
CA ASN A 38 1.48 -19.93 -2.47
C ASN A 38 0.65 -19.22 -1.39
N LEU A 39 -0.02 -18.12 -1.73
CA LEU A 39 -0.91 -17.39 -0.81
C LEU A 39 -2.07 -18.28 -0.35
N TYR A 40 -2.69 -18.98 -1.30
CA TYR A 40 -3.79 -19.89 -1.03
C TYR A 40 -3.42 -21.19 -0.31
N LYS A 41 -2.12 -21.49 -0.12
CA LYS A 41 -1.70 -22.58 0.79
C LYS A 41 -1.95 -22.24 2.26
N LYS A 42 -1.94 -20.94 2.61
CA LYS A 42 -2.12 -20.49 4.01
C LYS A 42 -3.59 -20.47 4.43
N ASN A 43 -4.52 -20.29 3.51
CA ASN A 43 -5.96 -20.26 3.78
C ASN A 43 -6.76 -20.98 2.69
N VAL A 44 -6.85 -22.31 2.84
CA VAL A 44 -7.48 -23.21 1.87
C VAL A 44 -8.97 -22.94 1.73
N HIS A 45 -9.66 -22.54 2.80
CA HIS A 45 -11.10 -22.26 2.74
C HIS A 45 -11.44 -20.99 1.96
N ALA A 46 -10.70 -19.90 2.18
CA ALA A 46 -10.87 -18.67 1.40
C ALA A 46 -10.55 -18.91 -0.09
N ARG A 47 -9.51 -19.70 -0.36
CA ARG A 47 -9.18 -20.17 -1.72
C ARG A 47 -10.35 -20.92 -2.36
N ASP A 48 -10.87 -21.94 -1.68
CA ASP A 48 -11.88 -22.83 -2.25
C ASP A 48 -13.17 -22.08 -2.58
N ARG A 49 -13.59 -21.16 -1.69
CA ARG A 49 -14.71 -20.24 -1.95
C ARG A 49 -14.47 -19.37 -3.18
N TYR A 50 -13.32 -18.69 -3.24
CA TYR A 50 -12.97 -17.85 -4.38
C TYR A 50 -12.93 -18.67 -5.69
N LEU A 51 -12.24 -19.81 -5.71
CA LEU A 51 -12.14 -20.67 -6.90
C LEU A 51 -13.49 -21.27 -7.30
N GLN A 52 -14.36 -21.58 -6.35
CA GLN A 52 -15.72 -22.02 -6.65
C GLN A 52 -16.52 -20.91 -7.33
N HIS A 53 -16.44 -19.69 -6.80
CA HIS A 53 -17.09 -18.52 -7.39
C HIS A 53 -16.59 -18.22 -8.82
N VAL A 54 -15.28 -18.25 -9.03
CA VAL A 54 -14.66 -18.10 -10.36
C VAL A 54 -15.17 -19.16 -11.33
N ARG A 55 -15.13 -20.44 -10.96
CA ARG A 55 -15.60 -21.55 -11.81
C ARG A 55 -17.06 -21.36 -12.23
N GLN A 56 -17.93 -20.93 -11.33
CA GLN A 56 -19.34 -20.70 -11.63
C GLN A 56 -19.55 -19.58 -12.66
N HIS A 57 -18.67 -18.56 -12.70
CA HIS A 57 -18.70 -17.54 -13.75
C HIS A 57 -18.10 -18.02 -15.08
N GLU A 58 -17.03 -18.81 -15.05
CA GLU A 58 -16.39 -19.39 -16.25
C GLU A 58 -17.30 -20.40 -16.97
N GLU A 59 -17.97 -21.25 -16.20
CA GLU A 59 -18.94 -22.24 -16.71
C GLU A 59 -20.26 -21.59 -17.15
N LYS A 60 -20.41 -20.27 -17.00
CA LYS A 60 -21.63 -19.49 -17.28
C LYS A 60 -22.86 -19.98 -16.52
N THR A 61 -22.64 -20.68 -15.40
CA THR A 61 -23.71 -21.23 -14.56
C THR A 61 -24.28 -20.17 -13.63
N TRP A 62 -23.60 -19.02 -13.49
CA TRP A 62 -24.03 -17.90 -12.66
C TRP A 62 -24.20 -16.59 -13.46
N LYS A 63 -25.36 -15.93 -13.28
CA LYS A 63 -25.56 -14.52 -13.62
C LYS A 63 -24.57 -13.65 -12.82
N PHE A 64 -24.03 -12.59 -13.43
CA PHE A 64 -23.21 -11.61 -12.70
C PHE A 64 -23.94 -11.07 -11.45
N ASP A 65 -23.27 -11.17 -10.31
CA ASP A 65 -23.68 -10.62 -9.02
C ASP A 65 -22.54 -9.74 -8.50
N ALA A 66 -22.73 -8.41 -8.58
CA ALA A 66 -21.72 -7.43 -8.22
C ALA A 66 -21.26 -7.58 -6.76
N ARG A 67 -22.17 -7.95 -5.86
CA ARG A 67 -21.85 -8.14 -4.44
C ARG A 67 -21.04 -9.41 -4.24
N ALA A 68 -21.47 -10.53 -4.81
CA ALA A 68 -20.73 -11.79 -4.68
C ALA A 68 -19.32 -11.67 -5.26
N CYS A 69 -19.18 -11.03 -6.44
CA CYS A 69 -17.87 -10.78 -7.04
C CYS A 69 -16.99 -9.88 -6.17
N PHE A 70 -17.55 -8.79 -5.63
CA PHE A 70 -16.82 -7.90 -4.73
C PHE A 70 -16.34 -8.62 -3.46
N GLU A 71 -17.19 -9.41 -2.82
CA GLU A 71 -16.83 -10.13 -1.58
C GLU A 71 -15.75 -11.19 -1.84
N ALA A 72 -15.83 -11.89 -2.98
CA ALA A 72 -14.80 -12.84 -3.39
C ALA A 72 -13.44 -12.14 -3.59
N ASP A 73 -13.43 -11.00 -4.31
CA ASP A 73 -12.22 -10.22 -4.55
C ASP A 73 -11.68 -9.60 -3.24
N TYR A 74 -12.55 -9.12 -2.35
CA TYR A 74 -12.18 -8.55 -1.05
C TYR A 74 -11.58 -9.61 -0.12
N GLU A 75 -12.23 -10.78 -0.01
CA GLU A 75 -11.73 -11.91 0.77
C GLU A 75 -10.37 -12.38 0.26
N ARG A 76 -10.17 -12.45 -1.06
CA ARG A 76 -8.86 -12.71 -1.68
C ARG A 76 -7.84 -11.65 -1.25
N ALA A 77 -8.17 -10.36 -1.37
CA ALA A 77 -7.25 -9.26 -1.03
C ALA A 77 -6.79 -9.28 0.43
N LEU A 78 -7.64 -9.73 1.36
CA LEU A 78 -7.28 -9.91 2.77
C LEU A 78 -6.20 -10.97 2.99
N GLN A 79 -6.09 -11.97 2.12
CA GLN A 79 -5.09 -13.04 2.22
C GLN A 79 -3.74 -12.68 1.58
N LEU A 80 -3.70 -11.62 0.76
CA LEU A 80 -2.47 -11.23 0.07
C LEU A 80 -1.47 -10.63 1.04
N SER A 81 -0.24 -11.12 0.97
CA SER A 81 0.88 -10.55 1.72
C SER A 81 1.19 -9.13 1.22
N PRO A 82 1.52 -8.18 2.12
CA PRO A 82 1.86 -6.81 1.75
C PRO A 82 3.30 -6.67 1.21
N ILE A 83 3.90 -7.77 0.72
CA ILE A 83 5.28 -7.79 0.23
C ILE A 83 5.42 -6.88 -1.00
N PRO A 84 6.45 -6.01 -1.05
CA PRO A 84 6.62 -5.02 -2.11
C PRO A 84 6.69 -5.56 -3.54
N LYS A 85 7.13 -6.81 -3.70
CA LYS A 85 7.13 -7.51 -5.00
C LYS A 85 5.74 -7.51 -5.68
N PHE A 86 4.67 -7.38 -4.89
CA PHE A 86 3.29 -7.32 -5.36
C PHE A 86 2.77 -5.90 -5.65
N PHE A 87 3.50 -4.83 -5.27
CA PHE A 87 3.10 -3.46 -5.56
C PHE A 87 3.17 -3.12 -7.05
N LEU A 88 4.13 -3.72 -7.76
CA LEU A 88 4.33 -3.51 -9.20
C LEU A 88 3.49 -4.45 -10.07
N GLN A 89 2.90 -5.50 -9.50
CA GLN A 89 2.20 -6.55 -10.23
C GLN A 89 0.70 -6.31 -10.40
N ASN A 90 0.18 -5.12 -10.09
CA ASN A 90 -1.25 -4.80 -10.23
C ASN A 90 -2.15 -5.80 -9.47
N SER A 91 -1.67 -6.35 -8.35
CA SER A 91 -2.30 -7.50 -7.67
C SER A 91 -3.69 -7.23 -7.08
N LEU A 92 -4.07 -5.96 -6.96
CA LEU A 92 -5.40 -5.52 -6.57
C LEU A 92 -6.18 -4.85 -7.71
N TRP A 93 -5.53 -4.54 -8.83
CA TRP A 93 -6.16 -3.77 -9.90
C TRP A 93 -7.02 -4.68 -10.76
N GLY A 94 -8.26 -4.25 -10.94
CA GLY A 94 -9.18 -4.83 -11.89
C GLY A 94 -9.22 -4.03 -13.20
N SER A 95 -10.41 -3.90 -13.78
CA SER A 95 -10.66 -2.98 -14.87
C SER A 95 -10.61 -1.53 -14.38
N ILE A 96 -10.34 -0.62 -15.32
CA ILE A 96 -10.64 0.80 -15.15
C ILE A 96 -12.17 0.94 -15.17
N ASP A 97 -12.81 0.66 -14.03
CA ASP A 97 -14.27 0.64 -13.83
C ASP A 97 -14.84 2.05 -13.60
N VAL A 98 -13.97 3.05 -13.38
CA VAL A 98 -14.35 4.44 -13.15
C VAL A 98 -13.74 5.39 -14.17
N ASN A 99 -14.33 6.58 -14.28
CA ASN A 99 -13.79 7.64 -15.11
C ASN A 99 -12.40 8.08 -14.60
N PRO A 100 -11.41 8.32 -15.47
CA PRO A 100 -10.07 8.80 -15.08
C PRO A 100 -10.01 10.15 -14.34
N SER A 101 -11.13 10.87 -14.25
CA SER A 101 -11.25 12.09 -13.43
C SER A 101 -11.67 11.83 -11.99
N VAL A 102 -12.07 10.60 -11.65
CA VAL A 102 -12.41 10.22 -10.27
C VAL A 102 -11.18 10.32 -9.40
N LYS A 103 -11.31 11.05 -8.29
CA LYS A 103 -10.23 11.28 -7.33
C LYS A 103 -10.44 10.46 -6.08
N MET A 104 -9.35 9.94 -5.51
CA MET A 104 -9.39 9.27 -4.22
C MET A 104 -9.85 10.24 -3.12
N PRO A 105 -10.92 9.93 -2.38
CA PRO A 105 -11.36 10.77 -1.26
C PRO A 105 -10.31 10.84 -0.15
N MET A 106 -9.97 12.05 0.30
CA MET A 106 -8.85 12.25 1.24
C MET A 106 -8.98 11.48 2.56
N HIS A 107 -10.19 11.40 3.12
CA HIS A 107 -10.45 10.63 4.34
C HIS A 107 -10.21 9.11 4.20
N LEU A 108 -10.27 8.57 2.98
CA LEU A 108 -9.90 7.17 2.71
C LEU A 108 -8.39 6.97 2.56
N VAL A 109 -7.62 8.05 2.43
CA VAL A 109 -6.16 8.04 2.29
C VAL A 109 -5.48 8.30 3.64
N THR A 110 -6.02 9.20 4.46
CA THR A 110 -5.37 9.63 5.70
C THR A 110 -5.83 8.89 6.96
N GLY A 111 -6.84 8.01 6.87
CA GLY A 111 -7.41 7.31 8.03
C GLY A 111 -8.25 8.22 8.94
N LEU A 112 -8.83 7.76 10.06
CA LEU A 112 -8.90 6.41 10.65
C LEU A 112 -9.89 5.50 9.89
N TRP A 113 -9.48 4.28 9.52
CA TRP A 113 -10.33 3.38 8.73
C TRP A 113 -11.18 2.44 9.59
N ASN A 114 -12.49 2.52 9.43
CA ASN A 114 -13.41 1.44 9.78
C ASN A 114 -13.54 0.44 8.60
N GLU A 115 -14.25 -0.67 8.80
CA GLU A 115 -14.42 -1.70 7.76
C GLU A 115 -15.12 -1.18 6.50
N GLU A 116 -16.07 -0.26 6.65
CA GLU A 116 -16.75 0.37 5.51
C GLU A 116 -15.75 1.18 4.66
N MET A 117 -14.88 1.95 5.31
CA MET A 117 -13.85 2.74 4.64
C MET A 117 -12.82 1.86 3.94
N LYS A 118 -12.44 0.73 4.55
CA LYS A 118 -11.56 -0.26 3.92
C LYS A 118 -12.18 -0.86 2.67
N ARG A 119 -13.46 -1.24 2.72
CA ARG A 119 -14.19 -1.78 1.57
C ARG A 119 -14.31 -0.77 0.43
N ARG A 120 -14.63 0.50 0.73
CA ARG A 120 -14.65 1.57 -0.28
C ARG A 120 -13.28 1.83 -0.89
N LEU A 121 -12.26 1.91 -0.05
CA LEU A 121 -10.88 2.10 -0.50
C LEU A 121 -10.46 0.96 -1.45
N PHE A 122 -10.73 -0.29 -1.06
CA PHE A 122 -10.46 -1.45 -1.89
C PHE A 122 -11.23 -1.38 -3.22
N TRP A 123 -12.53 -1.05 -3.20
CA TRP A 123 -13.31 -0.91 -4.43
C TRP A 123 -12.70 0.14 -5.39
N LEU A 124 -12.29 1.30 -4.87
CA LEU A 124 -11.69 2.37 -5.67
C LEU A 124 -10.35 1.94 -6.28
N VAL A 125 -9.48 1.30 -5.49
CA VAL A 125 -8.19 0.78 -5.98
C VAL A 125 -8.42 -0.29 -7.05
N ARG A 126 -9.35 -1.22 -6.82
CA ARG A 126 -9.75 -2.25 -7.79
C ARG A 126 -10.27 -1.63 -9.08
N ALA A 127 -11.04 -0.55 -8.98
CA ALA A 127 -11.58 0.20 -10.12
C ALA A 127 -10.53 1.04 -10.88
N GLY A 128 -9.27 1.01 -10.46
CA GLY A 128 -8.16 1.73 -11.12
C GLY A 128 -7.92 3.14 -10.60
N VAL A 129 -8.52 3.54 -9.47
CA VAL A 129 -8.20 4.83 -8.85
C VAL A 129 -6.84 4.72 -8.15
N LEU A 130 -5.85 5.41 -8.70
CA LEU A 130 -4.52 5.44 -8.10
C LEU A 130 -4.50 6.42 -6.92
N VAL A 131 -3.99 5.95 -5.78
CA VAL A 131 -3.62 6.83 -4.65
C VAL A 131 -2.57 7.86 -5.10
N ALA A 132 -1.73 7.49 -6.08
CA ALA A 132 -0.74 8.35 -6.71
C ALA A 132 -1.28 9.25 -7.86
N ASP A 133 -2.51 9.04 -8.38
CA ASP A 133 -3.16 9.97 -9.34
C ASP A 133 -3.77 11.21 -8.63
N CYS A 134 -3.32 11.41 -7.40
CA CYS A 134 -2.77 12.69 -7.09
C CYS A 134 -1.89 13.23 -8.24
N ARG A 135 -2.49 13.96 -9.20
CA ARG A 135 -1.84 15.03 -9.98
C ARG A 135 -1.26 16.15 -9.08
N LEU A 136 -0.87 15.80 -7.85
CA LEU A 136 -0.17 16.57 -6.86
C LEU A 136 1.31 16.76 -7.24
N LYS A 137 1.87 16.17 -8.31
CA LYS A 137 3.18 16.64 -8.81
C LYS A 137 3.19 18.16 -9.06
N ASN A 138 2.02 18.74 -9.37
CA ASN A 138 1.83 20.19 -9.54
C ASN A 138 1.27 20.91 -8.30
N ILE A 139 1.05 20.21 -7.18
CA ILE A 139 0.59 20.81 -5.91
C ILE A 139 1.73 20.57 -4.93
N GLY A 140 2.50 21.60 -4.60
CA GLY A 140 3.76 21.54 -3.82
C GLY A 140 3.69 20.91 -2.41
N LYS A 141 2.56 20.32 -2.03
CA LYS A 141 2.29 19.62 -0.76
C LYS A 141 1.87 18.15 -0.94
N ALA A 142 2.08 17.55 -2.12
CA ALA A 142 1.81 16.14 -2.40
C ALA A 142 2.35 15.18 -1.33
N TRP A 143 3.61 15.41 -0.98
CA TRP A 143 4.37 14.62 -0.03
C TRP A 143 3.74 14.62 1.36
N GLN A 144 2.98 15.66 1.75
CA GLN A 144 2.33 15.73 3.06
C GLN A 144 1.23 14.66 3.19
N VAL A 145 0.43 14.47 2.12
CA VAL A 145 -0.60 13.42 2.11
C VAL A 145 0.06 12.05 2.14
N ARG A 146 1.12 11.84 1.34
CA ARG A 146 1.89 10.59 1.35
C ARG A 146 2.46 10.28 2.74
N LEU A 147 2.97 11.30 3.42
CA LEU A 147 3.55 11.21 4.75
C LEU A 147 2.50 10.81 5.80
N VAL A 148 1.35 11.48 5.82
CA VAL A 148 0.25 11.16 6.75
C VAL A 148 -0.25 9.75 6.49
N THR A 149 -0.36 9.34 5.23
CA THR A 149 -0.78 7.99 4.84
C THR A 149 0.20 6.93 5.33
N LEU A 150 1.51 7.14 5.10
CA LEU A 150 2.56 6.24 5.55
C LEU A 150 2.57 6.14 7.09
N ASP A 151 2.43 7.27 7.77
CA ASP A 151 2.36 7.30 9.22
C ASP A 151 1.15 6.52 9.74
N ALA A 152 -0.03 6.72 9.15
CA ALA A 152 -1.27 6.11 9.60
C ALA A 152 -1.39 4.62 9.25
N ALA A 153 -0.91 4.20 8.07
CA ALA A 153 -1.05 2.83 7.59
C ALA A 153 0.10 1.90 8.03
N VAL A 154 1.32 2.45 8.19
CA VAL A 154 2.54 1.64 8.40
C VAL A 154 3.21 1.93 9.74
N LEU A 155 3.52 3.20 10.04
CA LEU A 155 4.42 3.51 11.15
C LEU A 155 3.73 3.54 12.52
N SER A 156 2.52 4.11 12.60
CA SER A 156 1.81 4.34 13.87
C SER A 156 1.07 3.12 14.41
N PRO A 157 0.41 2.28 13.59
CA PRO A 157 -0.31 1.12 14.10
C PRO A 157 0.62 0.11 14.75
N GLU A 158 0.26 -0.44 15.91
CA GLU A 158 1.02 -1.54 16.50
C GLU A 158 1.04 -2.76 15.56
N LYS A 159 -0.10 -3.05 14.93
CA LYS A 159 -0.25 -4.10 13.91
C LYS A 159 -0.76 -3.45 12.62
N PRO A 160 0.11 -3.22 11.62
CA PRO A 160 -0.29 -2.64 10.35
C PRO A 160 -1.28 -3.54 9.61
N ASP A 161 -2.29 -2.94 9.00
CA ASP A 161 -3.31 -3.68 8.25
C ASP A 161 -2.77 -4.00 6.84
N PRO A 162 -2.58 -5.29 6.49
CA PRO A 162 -2.07 -5.67 5.18
C PRO A 162 -2.93 -5.19 4.01
N LEU A 163 -4.25 -5.04 4.19
CA LEU A 163 -5.13 -4.53 3.13
C LEU A 163 -4.86 -3.05 2.87
N LEU A 164 -4.77 -2.25 3.93
CA LEU A 164 -4.49 -0.81 3.82
C LEU A 164 -3.14 -0.56 3.17
N ILE A 165 -2.12 -1.33 3.57
CA ILE A 165 -0.79 -1.24 2.96
C ILE A 165 -0.88 -1.47 1.45
N LYS A 166 -1.51 -2.56 1.00
CA LYS A 166 -1.60 -2.85 -0.43
C LYS A 166 -2.41 -1.80 -1.20
N CYS A 167 -3.44 -1.24 -0.58
CA CYS A 167 -4.26 -0.21 -1.21
C CYS A 167 -3.55 1.14 -1.31
N LEU A 168 -2.71 1.49 -0.33
CA LEU A 168 -2.19 2.83 -0.13
C LEU A 168 -0.69 2.98 -0.41
N VAL A 169 0.10 1.93 -0.15
CA VAL A 169 1.56 1.96 -0.24
C VAL A 169 1.97 1.35 -1.57
N GLY A 170 2.30 2.24 -2.52
CA GLY A 170 2.94 1.87 -3.80
C GLY A 170 4.31 2.53 -3.94
N PRO A 171 5.07 2.25 -5.02
CA PRO A 171 6.42 2.79 -5.24
C PRO A 171 6.46 4.32 -5.10
N PHE A 172 5.50 5.00 -5.71
CA PHE A 172 5.37 6.47 -5.70
C PHE A 172 5.10 7.08 -4.32
N MET A 173 4.77 6.28 -3.30
CA MET A 173 4.53 6.79 -1.95
C MET A 173 5.81 7.24 -1.25
N LEU A 174 6.95 6.75 -1.73
CA LEU A 174 8.25 6.87 -1.08
C LEU A 174 9.19 7.87 -1.79
N GLU A 175 8.72 8.47 -2.88
CA GLU A 175 9.48 9.38 -3.75
C GLU A 175 9.21 10.87 -3.44
N ASP A 176 10.11 11.73 -3.92
CA ASP A 176 10.05 13.19 -3.92
C ASP A 176 9.76 13.80 -2.52
N MET A 177 10.33 13.23 -1.46
CA MET A 177 10.22 13.80 -0.11
C MET A 177 11.31 14.85 0.15
N PRO A 178 11.00 15.98 0.81
CA PRO A 178 12.03 16.91 1.27
C PRO A 178 13.09 16.18 2.12
N PRO A 179 14.39 16.49 1.98
CA PRO A 179 15.46 15.70 2.59
C PRO A 179 15.36 15.56 4.12
N ASP A 180 14.96 16.63 4.81
CA ASP A 180 14.73 16.64 6.26
C ASP A 180 13.57 15.73 6.67
N ILE A 181 12.49 15.73 5.89
CA ILE A 181 11.32 14.88 6.10
C ILE A 181 11.66 13.41 5.84
N ALA A 182 12.38 13.13 4.75
CA ALA A 182 12.84 11.79 4.40
C ALA A 182 13.77 11.23 5.49
N HIS A 183 14.76 12.01 5.95
CA HIS A 183 15.64 11.64 7.06
C HIS A 183 14.84 11.28 8.33
N ASN A 184 13.91 12.14 8.74
CA ASN A 184 13.06 11.89 9.90
C ASN A 184 12.23 10.60 9.76
N ARG A 185 11.79 10.26 8.54
CA ARG A 185 11.04 9.02 8.27
C ARG A 185 11.93 7.79 8.25
N LEU A 186 13.13 7.88 7.69
CA LEU A 186 14.13 6.81 7.77
C LEU A 186 14.41 6.44 9.23
N VAL A 187 14.61 7.44 10.10
CA VAL A 187 14.79 7.22 11.55
C VAL A 187 13.60 6.48 12.16
N LYS A 188 12.36 6.86 11.84
CA LYS A 188 11.16 6.19 12.36
C LYS A 188 11.04 4.73 11.88
N LEU A 189 11.28 4.47 10.60
CA LEU A 189 11.27 3.12 10.03
C LEU A 189 12.31 2.22 10.70
N CYS A 190 13.55 2.73 10.80
CA CYS A 190 14.66 2.09 11.49
C CYS A 190 14.34 1.74 12.95
N ARG A 191 13.76 2.68 13.70
CA ARG A 191 13.34 2.45 15.09
C ARG A 191 12.27 1.37 15.19
N ARG A 192 11.29 1.35 14.28
CA ARG A 192 10.23 0.31 14.25
C ARG A 192 10.81 -1.07 13.97
N ILE A 193 11.66 -1.20 12.94
CA ILE A 193 12.32 -2.46 12.59
C ILE A 193 13.10 -3.00 13.80
N ARG A 194 13.87 -2.14 14.49
CA ARG A 194 14.63 -2.55 15.69
C ARG A 194 13.74 -2.94 16.86
N ARG A 195 12.64 -2.22 17.09
CA ARG A 195 11.67 -2.57 18.15
C ARG A 195 11.14 -3.99 17.97
N GLY A 196 11.04 -4.45 16.73
CA GLY A 196 10.52 -5.78 16.41
C GLY A 196 9.02 -5.91 16.69
N GLY A 197 8.52 -7.14 16.68
CA GLY A 197 7.09 -7.45 16.88
C GLY A 197 6.27 -7.50 15.59
N ASP A 198 6.79 -6.96 14.48
CA ASP A 198 6.20 -7.10 13.15
C ASP A 198 6.41 -8.50 12.56
N THR A 199 5.45 -8.95 11.76
CA THR A 199 5.54 -10.19 10.99
C THR A 199 6.68 -10.12 9.96
N PRO A 200 7.21 -11.26 9.46
CA PRO A 200 8.25 -11.26 8.44
C PRO A 200 7.90 -10.39 7.22
N ASP A 201 6.68 -10.52 6.71
CA ASP A 201 6.17 -9.77 5.55
C ASP A 201 6.16 -8.25 5.80
N ILE A 202 5.74 -7.80 6.99
CA ILE A 202 5.76 -6.37 7.35
C ILE A 202 7.20 -5.88 7.53
N ARG A 203 8.09 -6.70 8.09
CA ARG A 203 9.50 -6.34 8.23
C ARG A 203 10.18 -6.16 6.88
N GLU A 204 9.89 -7.03 5.92
CA GLU A 204 10.37 -6.92 4.55
C GLU A 204 9.87 -5.62 3.88
N LEU A 205 8.59 -5.29 4.04
CA LEU A 205 8.02 -4.01 3.60
C LEU A 205 8.74 -2.80 4.21
N LEU A 206 9.00 -2.83 5.52
CA LEU A 206 9.69 -1.73 6.20
C LEU A 206 11.12 -1.56 5.67
N ARG A 207 11.85 -2.66 5.46
CA ARG A 207 13.20 -2.65 4.87
C ARG A 207 13.19 -2.11 3.44
N TYR A 208 12.23 -2.56 2.62
CA TYR A 208 12.00 -2.00 1.29
C TYR A 208 11.75 -0.50 1.35
N SER A 209 10.92 -0.05 2.29
CA SER A 209 10.60 1.37 2.44
C SER A 209 11.83 2.21 2.79
N VAL A 210 12.71 1.70 3.66
CA VAL A 210 14.01 2.33 3.96
C VAL A 210 14.85 2.47 2.70
N ARG A 211 14.91 1.42 1.87
CA ARG A 211 15.69 1.42 0.64
C ARG A 211 15.20 2.46 -0.35
N GLU A 212 13.90 2.49 -0.65
CA GLU A 212 13.38 3.41 -1.67
C GLU A 212 13.50 4.87 -1.23
N ILE A 213 13.20 5.18 0.05
CA ILE A 213 13.37 6.54 0.58
C ILE A 213 14.84 6.97 0.55
N HIS A 214 15.78 6.06 0.85
CA HIS A 214 17.20 6.36 0.75
C HIS A 214 17.63 6.60 -0.70
N ARG A 215 17.21 5.73 -1.64
CA ARG A 215 17.56 5.85 -3.06
C ARG A 215 17.11 7.20 -3.65
N ASP A 216 15.97 7.70 -3.20
CA ASP A 216 15.41 8.99 -3.62
C ASP A 216 16.19 10.22 -3.11
N GLN A 217 17.15 10.05 -2.18
CA GLN A 217 17.92 11.19 -1.64
C GLN A 217 19.04 11.65 -2.61
N PRO A 218 19.17 12.97 -2.86
CA PRO A 218 20.14 13.52 -3.83
C PRO A 218 21.62 13.25 -3.51
N SER A 219 21.96 12.80 -2.30
CA SER A 219 23.32 12.41 -1.91
C SER A 219 23.64 10.93 -2.14
N ALA A 220 22.74 10.15 -2.75
CA ALA A 220 22.94 8.74 -3.03
C ALA A 220 23.78 8.48 -4.30
N GLU A 221 24.50 9.48 -4.81
CA GLU A 221 25.59 9.31 -5.77
C GLU A 221 26.83 8.74 -5.05
N ASP A 222 26.75 7.48 -4.59
CA ASP A 222 27.93 6.64 -4.65
C ASP A 222 28.03 6.20 -6.13
N PRO A 223 29.05 6.64 -6.89
CA PRO A 223 29.19 6.29 -8.30
C PRO A 223 29.38 4.78 -8.53
N ASN A 224 29.55 3.99 -7.47
CA ASN A 224 29.57 2.53 -7.50
C ASN A 224 28.24 1.88 -7.08
N TYR A 225 27.19 2.65 -6.79
CA TYR A 225 25.85 2.10 -6.53
C TYR A 225 25.17 1.83 -7.87
N ASP A 226 25.60 0.76 -8.54
CA ASP A 226 24.79 0.15 -9.57
C ASP A 226 23.50 -0.35 -8.88
N GLY A 227 22.34 0.03 -9.40
CA GLY A 227 21.06 -0.35 -8.82
C GLY A 227 20.75 -1.86 -8.90
N GLU A 228 21.76 -2.71 -8.98
CA GLU A 228 21.64 -4.16 -8.98
C GLU A 228 21.05 -4.66 -7.65
N ASP A 229 20.35 -5.78 -7.74
CA ASP A 229 19.70 -6.46 -6.63
C ASP A 229 20.74 -6.84 -5.58
N LEU A 230 21.02 -5.93 -4.63
CA LEU A 230 21.85 -6.25 -3.46
C LEU A 230 21.29 -7.54 -2.83
N ASP A 231 22.17 -8.49 -2.53
CA ASP A 231 21.74 -9.65 -1.77
C ASP A 231 21.30 -9.24 -0.34
N ASP A 232 20.54 -10.11 0.32
CA ASP A 232 20.00 -9.85 1.66
C ASP A 232 21.09 -9.47 2.67
N GLU A 233 22.31 -9.98 2.50
CA GLU A 233 23.46 -9.71 3.39
C GLU A 233 24.03 -8.30 3.19
N SER A 234 24.14 -7.85 1.94
CA SER A 234 24.54 -6.48 1.59
C SER A 234 23.50 -5.46 2.06
N TYR A 235 22.22 -5.83 2.06
CA TYR A 235 21.15 -5.00 2.61
C TYR A 235 21.19 -4.87 4.12
N ASP A 236 21.39 -5.96 4.85
CA ASP A 236 21.52 -5.89 6.30
C ASP A 236 22.73 -5.04 6.70
N LYS A 237 23.81 -5.07 5.92
CA LYS A 237 24.98 -4.19 6.11
C LYS A 237 24.65 -2.72 5.83
N LEU A 238 23.97 -2.41 4.73
CA LEU A 238 23.53 -1.05 4.40
C LEU A 238 22.58 -0.51 5.47
N TYR A 239 21.59 -1.31 5.87
CA TYR A 239 20.64 -1.00 6.92
C TYR A 239 21.35 -0.73 8.24
N ASN A 240 22.26 -1.62 8.68
CA ASN A 240 23.00 -1.44 9.93
C ASN A 240 23.89 -0.19 9.89
N LYS A 241 24.55 0.09 8.76
CA LYS A 241 25.34 1.31 8.56
C LYS A 241 24.47 2.56 8.64
N LEU A 242 23.33 2.56 7.95
CA LEU A 242 22.40 3.68 7.94
C LEU A 242 21.78 3.90 9.32
N TYR A 243 21.35 2.82 9.96
CA TYR A 243 20.77 2.82 11.29
C TYR A 243 21.74 3.43 12.30
N ASN A 244 22.98 2.93 12.34
CA ASN A 244 23.98 3.42 13.29
C ASN A 244 24.27 4.91 13.05
N LYS A 245 24.49 5.31 11.79
CA LYS A 245 24.68 6.72 11.42
C LYS A 245 23.50 7.60 11.85
N LEU A 246 22.28 7.20 11.53
CA LEU A 246 21.07 7.97 11.81
C LEU A 246 20.76 8.05 13.30
N VAL A 247 21.08 7.00 14.06
CA VAL A 247 20.88 6.98 15.51
C VAL A 247 21.94 7.84 16.20
N ASP A 248 23.20 7.71 15.82
CA ASP A 248 24.29 8.52 16.37
C ASP A 248 24.04 10.02 16.13
N GLU A 249 23.64 10.41 14.91
CA GLU A 249 23.25 11.78 14.56
C GLU A 249 22.01 12.28 15.35
N SER A 250 21.04 11.39 15.63
CA SER A 250 19.86 11.74 16.42
C SER A 250 20.16 11.91 17.92
N HIS A 251 21.16 11.18 18.44
CA HIS A 251 21.64 11.34 19.82
C HIS A 251 22.46 12.63 19.97
N GLU A 252 23.31 12.97 19.00
CA GLU A 252 24.05 14.24 19.01
C GLU A 252 23.12 15.46 18.95
N LYS A 253 22.10 15.47 18.09
CA LYS A 253 21.11 16.57 18.05
C LYS A 253 20.32 16.72 19.34
N LEU A 254 20.03 15.64 20.06
CA LEU A 254 19.39 15.67 21.37
C LEU A 254 20.31 16.19 22.48
N ILE A 255 21.62 15.95 22.37
CA ILE A 255 22.62 16.42 23.34
C ILE A 255 22.94 17.91 23.12
N TYR A 256 23.08 18.35 21.87
CA TYR A 256 23.45 19.73 21.55
C TYR A 256 22.24 20.68 21.38
N GLY A 257 21.04 20.18 21.08
CA GLY A 257 19.82 20.97 21.00
C GLY A 257 19.24 21.39 22.37
N ILE A 258 19.78 20.89 23.48
CA ILE A 258 19.42 21.31 24.84
C ILE A 258 20.26 22.53 25.29
N VAL A 259 21.32 22.91 24.55
CA VAL A 259 22.25 23.96 24.97
C VAL A 259 21.86 25.35 24.44
N ASP A 260 20.98 25.47 23.44
CA ASP A 260 20.72 26.74 22.74
C ASP A 260 19.51 27.56 23.20
N ASP A 261 18.76 27.12 24.22
CA ASP A 261 17.58 27.85 24.75
C ASP A 261 17.86 28.61 26.07
N SER A 262 19.13 28.91 26.38
CA SER A 262 19.49 29.54 27.68
C SER A 262 20.38 30.77 27.63
N ASN A 263 20.49 31.47 26.49
CA ASN A 263 21.12 32.79 26.44
C ASN A 263 20.39 33.71 25.46
N ASP A 264 19.29 34.30 25.93
CA ASP A 264 18.86 35.65 25.53
C ASP A 264 17.85 36.15 26.59
N GLU A 265 18.39 36.61 27.73
CA GLU A 265 17.79 37.64 28.61
C GLU A 265 18.84 38.73 28.87
#